data_AF-A0A522U802-F1
#
_entry.id   AF-A0A522U802-F1
#
_cell.length_a   1.000
_cell.length_b   1.000
_cell.length_c   1.000
_cell.angle_alpha   90.00
_cell.angle_beta   90.00
_cell.angle_gamma   90.00
#
_symmetry.space_group_name_H-M   'P 1'
#
loop_
_entity.id
_entity.type
_entity.pdbx_description
1 polymer ?
#
loop_
_entity_poly.entity_id
_entity_poly.type
_entity_poly.pdbx_seq_one_letter_code
_entity_poly.pdbx_strand_id
1 'polypeptide(L)'
;MKAVKSGRMPRVNMGIDQNGLTFLLAAKALGVSFEATATIGHQRLFFNPRELRQRLRVAGVQLSVRKAYEVMQSANGYAEPCLSLLGASNISSLDVSAYEGATVIQD
;
A
#
# COMPACT_ATOMS: atom_id res chain seq x y z
N MET A 1 27.76 -27.09 -23.38
CA MET A 1 27.48 -25.99 -22.43
C MET A 1 26.19 -25.30 -22.85
N LYS A 2 25.10 -25.43 -22.09
CA LYS A 2 23.84 -24.72 -22.36
C LYS A 2 23.85 -23.40 -21.58
N ALA A 3 23.62 -22.29 -22.28
CA ALA A 3 23.48 -20.98 -21.67
C ALA A 3 22.34 -20.99 -20.63
N VAL A 4 22.68 -20.64 -19.40
CA VAL A 4 21.71 -20.32 -18.35
C VAL A 4 21.02 -19.03 -18.78
N LYS A 5 19.79 -19.12 -19.27
CA LYS A 5 18.92 -17.95 -19.39
C LYS A 5 18.67 -17.49 -17.96
N SER A 6 19.14 -16.30 -17.59
CA SER A 6 18.75 -15.65 -16.34
C SER A 6 17.25 -15.39 -16.41
N GLY A 7 16.46 -16.36 -15.93
CA GLY A 7 15.03 -16.20 -15.78
C GLY A 7 14.82 -15.07 -14.79
N ARG A 8 14.49 -13.87 -15.30
CA ARG A 8 13.99 -12.77 -14.48
C ARG A 8 12.75 -13.34 -13.80
N MET A 9 12.82 -13.57 -12.48
CA MET A 9 11.64 -14.01 -11.74
C MET A 9 10.51 -13.03 -12.03
N PRO A 10 9.28 -13.50 -12.32
CA PRO A 10 8.14 -12.62 -12.46
C PRO A 10 8.10 -11.77 -11.18
N ARG A 11 8.13 -10.44 -11.33
CA ARG A 11 8.10 -9.54 -10.18
C ARG A 11 6.83 -9.85 -9.39
N VAL A 12 7.01 -10.39 -8.18
CA VAL A 12 5.92 -10.45 -7.21
C VAL A 12 5.59 -9.00 -6.92
N ASN A 13 4.48 -8.50 -7.46
CA ASN A 13 4.01 -7.17 -7.11
C ASN A 13 3.58 -7.24 -5.64
N MET A 14 4.37 -6.65 -4.75
CA MET A 14 4.01 -6.48 -3.36
C MET A 14 2.84 -5.51 -3.26
N GLY A 15 1.94 -5.75 -2.31
CA GLY A 15 0.81 -4.86 -2.12
C GLY A 15 -0.19 -5.32 -1.08
N ILE A 16 -1.17 -4.44 -0.89
CA ILE A 16 -2.26 -4.59 0.05
C ILE A 16 -3.49 -5.06 -0.74
N ASP A 17 -3.99 -6.25 -0.39
CA ASP A 17 -5.25 -6.76 -0.88
C ASP A 17 -6.40 -6.41 0.08
N GLN A 18 -7.59 -6.97 -0.14
CA GLN A 18 -8.74 -6.71 0.72
C GLN A 18 -8.55 -7.20 2.16
N ASN A 19 -7.82 -8.30 2.35
CA ASN A 19 -7.57 -8.88 3.67
C ASN A 19 -6.52 -8.05 4.41
N GLY A 20 -5.46 -7.62 3.72
CA GLY A 20 -4.47 -6.68 4.22
C GLY A 20 -5.11 -5.37 4.67
N LEU A 21 -5.99 -4.79 3.85
CA LEU A 21 -6.73 -3.57 4.25
C LEU A 21 -7.61 -3.83 5.48
N THR A 22 -8.28 -4.98 5.55
CA THR A 22 -9.12 -5.33 6.70
C THR A 22 -8.29 -5.47 7.98
N PHE A 23 -7.12 -6.11 7.89
CA PHE A 23 -6.18 -6.21 8.99
C PHE A 23 -5.72 -4.84 9.50
N LEU A 24 -5.32 -3.94 8.58
CA LEU A 24 -4.89 -2.58 8.95
C LEU A 24 -6.00 -1.77 9.62
N LEU A 25 -7.24 -1.90 9.14
CA LEU A 25 -8.40 -1.25 9.75
C LEU A 25 -8.70 -1.81 11.14
N ALA A 26 -8.59 -3.13 11.33
CA ALA A 26 -8.74 -3.76 12.63
C ALA A 26 -7.65 -3.29 13.61
N ALA A 27 -6.39 -3.24 13.17
CA ALA A 27 -5.29 -2.70 13.97
C ALA A 27 -5.54 -1.25 14.40
N LYS A 28 -6.00 -0.38 13.47
CA LYS A 28 -6.39 0.99 13.80
C LYS A 28 -7.51 1.04 14.84
N ALA A 29 -8.54 0.20 14.69
CA ALA A 29 -9.64 0.13 15.65
C ALA A 29 -9.19 -0.33 17.05
N LEU A 30 -8.10 -1.10 17.13
CA LEU A 30 -7.45 -1.51 18.38
C LEU A 30 -6.50 -0.46 18.97
N GLY A 31 -6.39 0.73 18.34
CA GLY A 31 -5.57 1.84 18.83
C GLY A 31 -4.14 1.88 18.29
N VAL A 32 -3.80 1.06 17.28
CA VAL A 32 -2.50 1.18 16.60
C VAL A 32 -2.43 2.52 15.86
N SER A 33 -1.37 3.28 16.14
CA SER A 33 -1.06 4.49 15.39
C SER A 33 -0.28 4.15 14.13
N PHE A 34 -0.72 4.69 12.99
CA PHE A 34 -0.02 4.61 11.71
C PHE A 34 0.79 5.88 11.39
N GLU A 35 0.87 6.84 12.31
CA GLU A 35 1.50 8.16 12.09
C GLU A 35 2.86 8.06 11.41
N ALA A 36 3.74 7.20 11.92
CA ALA A 36 5.02 6.83 11.33
C ALA A 36 4.96 5.39 10.81
N THR A 37 4.84 5.23 9.50
CA THR A 37 4.72 3.93 8.83
C THR A 37 5.89 3.71 7.87
N ALA A 38 6.52 2.54 7.94
CA ALA A 38 7.50 2.08 6.97
C ALA A 38 6.96 0.85 6.22
N THR A 39 7.14 0.80 4.91
CA THR A 39 6.81 -0.36 4.07
C THR A 39 8.08 -0.98 3.49
N ILE A 40 8.09 -2.29 3.27
CA ILE A 40 9.13 -2.95 2.49
C ILE A 40 8.75 -2.82 1.01
N GLY A 41 9.52 -2.05 0.24
CA GLY A 41 9.20 -1.62 -1.11
C GLY A 41 7.95 -0.73 -1.16
N HIS A 42 7.58 -0.33 -2.38
CA HIS A 42 6.27 0.29 -2.60
C HIS A 42 5.17 -0.77 -2.64
N GLN A 43 4.06 -0.49 -1.97
CA GLN A 43 2.94 -1.41 -1.89
C GLN A 43 1.87 -1.00 -2.90
N ARG A 44 1.48 -1.89 -3.82
CA ARG A 44 0.32 -1.65 -4.69
C ARG A 44 -1.00 -1.92 -3.98
N LEU A 45 -2.09 -1.38 -4.50
CA LEU A 45 -3.44 -1.71 -4.04
C LEU A 45 -4.10 -2.74 -4.97
N PHE A 46 -4.51 -3.88 -4.42
CA PHE A 46 -5.14 -5.00 -5.15
C PHE A 46 -6.64 -5.10 -4.89
N PHE A 47 -7.31 -3.97 -4.93
CA PHE A 47 -8.76 -3.84 -4.78
C PHE A 47 -9.24 -2.62 -5.57
N ASN A 48 -10.55 -2.43 -5.69
CA ASN A 48 -11.13 -1.31 -6.44
C ASN A 48 -11.70 -0.20 -5.53
N PRO A 49 -12.03 1.00 -6.05
CA PRO A 49 -12.57 2.10 -5.25
C PRO A 49 -13.86 1.76 -4.48
N ARG A 50 -14.70 0.86 -5.01
CA ARG A 50 -15.93 0.43 -4.33
C ARG A 50 -15.60 -0.41 -3.09
N GLU A 51 -14.65 -1.33 -3.20
CA GLU A 51 -14.16 -2.17 -2.11
C GLU A 51 -13.51 -1.33 -1.01
N LEU A 52 -12.66 -0.36 -1.38
CA LEU A 52 -12.06 0.59 -0.44
C LEU A 52 -13.12 1.31 0.40
N ARG A 53 -14.15 1.88 -0.26
CA ARG A 53 -15.26 2.57 0.41
C ARG A 53 -16.03 1.65 1.34
N GLN A 54 -16.33 0.43 0.89
CA GLN A 54 -17.09 -0.53 1.67
C GLN A 54 -16.35 -0.89 2.97
N ARG A 55 -15.04 -1.13 2.89
CA ARG A 55 -14.21 -1.47 4.06
C ARG A 55 -14.04 -0.29 5.01
N LEU A 56 -13.73 0.90 4.49
CA LEU A 56 -13.62 2.11 5.31
C LEU A 56 -14.92 2.43 6.04
N ARG A 57 -16.07 2.24 5.39
CA ARG A 57 -17.38 2.44 6.03
C ARG A 57 -17.60 1.49 7.20
N VAL A 58 -17.17 0.23 7.10
CA VAL A 58 -17.23 -0.74 8.22
C VAL A 58 -16.36 -0.26 9.39
N ALA A 59 -15.25 0.41 9.11
CA ALA A 59 -14.38 1.04 10.11
C ALA A 59 -14.84 2.46 10.54
N GLY A 60 -16.06 2.88 10.19
CA GLY A 60 -16.62 4.19 10.57
C GLY A 60 -16.12 5.38 9.74
N VAL A 61 -15.33 5.16 8.69
CA VAL A 61 -14.80 6.22 7.82
C VAL A 61 -15.65 6.34 6.56
N GLN A 62 -16.29 7.49 6.38
CA GLN A 62 -17.04 7.78 5.16
C GLN A 62 -16.12 8.38 4.09
N LEU A 63 -16.07 7.74 2.92
CA LEU A 63 -15.30 8.22 1.78
C LEU A 63 -16.23 8.45 0.57
N SER A 64 -16.14 9.62 -0.04
CA SER A 64 -16.89 9.92 -1.27
C SER A 64 -16.39 9.05 -2.43
N VAL A 65 -17.25 8.85 -3.45
CA VAL A 65 -16.87 8.09 -4.66
C VAL A 65 -15.63 8.71 -5.30
N ARG A 66 -15.67 10.03 -5.54
CA ARG A 66 -14.55 10.79 -6.11
C ARG A 66 -13.26 10.58 -5.32
N LYS A 67 -13.31 10.72 -3.99
CA LYS A 67 -12.10 10.59 -3.16
C LYS A 67 -11.54 9.16 -3.19
N ALA A 68 -12.40 8.14 -3.25
CA ALA A 68 -11.95 6.77 -3.42
C ALA A 68 -11.21 6.54 -4.76
N TYR A 69 -11.71 7.14 -5.85
CA TYR A 69 -11.00 7.09 -7.13
C TYR A 69 -9.65 7.83 -7.09
N GLU A 70 -9.61 9.00 -6.44
CA GLU A 70 -8.36 9.75 -6.25
C GLU A 70 -7.33 8.93 -5.46
N VAL A 71 -7.72 8.28 -4.37
CA VAL A 71 -6.83 7.44 -3.55
C VAL A 71 -6.27 6.26 -4.35
N MET A 72 -7.10 5.61 -5.17
CA MET A 72 -6.68 4.43 -5.94
C MET A 72 -5.80 4.76 -7.16
N GLN A 73 -5.88 5.99 -7.69
CA GLN A 73 -5.15 6.41 -8.89
C GLN A 73 -3.97 7.35 -8.62
N SER A 74 -3.95 8.00 -7.46
CA SER A 74 -2.81 8.82 -7.05
C SER A 74 -1.59 7.96 -6.73
N ALA A 75 -0.42 8.60 -6.65
CA ALA A 75 0.86 7.95 -6.35
C ALA A 75 1.14 6.71 -7.24
N ASN A 76 0.74 6.74 -8.51
CA ASN A 76 0.91 5.63 -9.46
C ASN A 76 0.26 4.30 -8.99
N GLY A 77 -0.79 4.38 -8.17
CA GLY A 77 -1.50 3.22 -7.62
C GLY A 77 -0.82 2.56 -6.42
N TYR A 78 0.15 3.24 -5.81
CA TYR A 78 0.75 2.81 -4.56
C TYR A 78 -0.12 3.16 -3.34
N ALA A 79 0.21 2.54 -2.20
CA ALA A 79 -0.63 2.51 -1.02
C ALA A 79 -0.52 3.76 -0.14
N GLU A 80 0.42 4.66 -0.36
CA GLU A 80 0.66 5.84 0.49
C GLU A 80 -0.60 6.68 0.68
N PRO A 81 -1.38 7.02 -0.38
CA PRO A 81 -2.65 7.73 -0.22
C PRO A 81 -3.68 6.96 0.62
N CYS A 82 -3.66 5.62 0.59
CA CYS A 82 -4.51 4.77 1.42
C CYS A 82 -4.04 4.76 2.88
N LEU A 83 -2.73 4.65 3.12
CA LEU A 83 -2.12 4.73 4.45
C LEU A 83 -2.36 6.09 5.11
N SER A 84 -2.38 7.18 4.33
CA SER A 84 -2.76 8.50 4.84
C SER A 84 -4.21 8.56 5.34
N LEU A 85 -5.15 7.83 4.72
CA LEU A 85 -6.50 7.70 5.28
C LEU A 85 -6.52 6.94 6.62
N LEU A 86 -5.55 6.07 6.84
CA LEU A 86 -5.34 5.37 8.12
C LEU A 86 -4.63 6.25 9.16
N GLY A 87 -4.24 7.47 8.82
CA GLY A 87 -3.62 8.43 9.74
C GLY A 87 -2.11 8.48 9.62
N ALA A 88 -1.51 7.88 8.60
CA ALA A 88 -0.09 8.03 8.35
C ALA A 88 0.25 9.43 7.81
N SER A 89 1.17 10.11 8.48
CA SER A 89 1.69 11.42 8.09
C SER A 89 3.17 11.35 7.68
N ASN A 90 3.89 10.34 8.15
CA ASN A 90 5.26 10.02 7.78
C ASN A 90 5.33 8.59 7.22
N ILE A 91 5.40 8.48 5.89
CA ILE A 91 5.45 7.18 5.19
C ILE A 91 6.81 7.05 4.51
N SER A 92 7.49 5.95 4.76
CA SER A 92 8.76 5.60 4.10
C SER A 92 8.68 4.24 3.45
N SER A 93 9.29 4.08 2.27
CA SER A 93 9.49 2.77 1.65
C SER A 93 10.98 2.37 1.74
N LEU A 94 11.21 1.14 2.17
CA LEU A 94 12.52 0.50 2.34
C LEU A 94 12.76 -0.47 1.18
N ASP A 95 13.78 -0.25 0.35
CA ASP A 95 14.12 -1.19 -0.74
C ASP A 95 15.64 -1.41 -0.79
N VAL A 96 16.06 -2.53 -1.39
CA VAL A 96 17.48 -2.87 -1.60
C VAL A 96 18.13 -1.96 -2.66
N SER A 97 17.33 -1.20 -3.41
CA SER A 97 17.83 -0.27 -4.42
C SER A 97 16.89 0.92 -4.64
N ALA A 98 17.42 2.02 -5.17
CA ALA A 98 16.65 3.22 -5.52
C ALA A 98 15.69 3.04 -6.71
N TYR A 99 15.62 1.85 -7.33
CA TYR A 99 15.02 1.65 -8.64
C TYR A 99 13.53 1.98 -8.70
N GLU A 100 12.79 1.79 -7.61
CA GLU A 100 11.35 2.14 -7.52
C GLU A 100 11.07 3.43 -6.76
N GLY A 101 12.10 4.21 -6.40
CA GLY A 101 11.95 5.48 -5.67
C GLY A 101 11.89 5.33 -4.15
N ALA A 102 12.49 4.27 -3.61
CA ALA A 102 12.51 4.00 -2.17
C ALA A 102 13.01 5.21 -1.35
N THR A 103 12.28 5.54 -0.29
CA THR A 103 12.65 6.64 0.62
C THR A 103 13.91 6.32 1.42
N VAL A 104 14.13 5.04 1.70
CA VAL A 104 15.31 4.53 2.40
C VAL A 104 15.86 3.32 1.65
N ILE A 105 17.13 3.39 1.29
CA ILE A 105 17.86 2.27 0.66
C ILE A 105 18.61 1.56 1.78
N GLN A 106 18.41 0.25 1.92
CA GLN A 106 19.09 -0.55 2.94
C GLN A 106 19.72 -1.79 2.29
N ASP A 107 20.99 -2.05 2.62
CA ASP A 107 21.86 -3.06 2.02
C ASP A 107 21.72 -4.47 2.63
#